data_AF-A0A520I2E2-F1
#
_entry.id   AF-A0A520I2E2-F1
#
_cell.length_a   1.000
_cell.length_b   1.000
_cell.length_c   1.000
_cell.angle_alpha   90.00
_cell.angle_beta   90.00
_cell.angle_gamma   90.00
#
_symmetry.space_group_name_H-M   'P 1'
#
loop_
_entity.id
_entity.type
_entity.pdbx_description
1 polymer ?
#
loop_
_entity_poly.entity_id
_entity_poly.type
_entity_poly.pdbx_seq_one_letter_code
_entity_poly.pdbx_strand_id
1 'polypeptide(L)' 'MKFGVVVFPGSNCDRDIYEALKNDLGQEAEMLWHKNAGLEGFTTDDCIVLP' A
#
# COMPACT_ATOMS: atom_id res chain seq x y z
N MET A 1 -2.81 12.51 0.00
CA MET A 1 -3.40 11.18 0.22
C MET A 1 -2.31 10.17 -0.05
N LYS A 2 -1.85 9.49 0.99
CA LYS A 2 -0.85 8.42 0.93
C LYS A 2 -1.56 7.08 0.70
N PHE A 3 -0.91 6.17 0.00
CA PHE A 3 -1.42 4.83 -0.24
C PHE A 3 -0.59 3.77 0.49
N GLY A 4 -1.27 2.84 1.13
CA GLY A 4 -0.67 1.66 1.76
C GLY A 4 -1.10 0.40 1.03
N VAL A 5 -0.16 -0.36 0.47
CA VAL A 5 -0.46 -1.63 -0.22
C VAL A 5 -0.11 -2.77 0.70
N VAL A 6 -1.11 -3.55 1.14
CA VAL A 6 -0.87 -4.63 2.09
C VAL A 6 -0.30 -5.85 1.38
N VAL A 7 0.80 -6.37 1.91
CA VAL A 7 1.49 -7.55 1.41
C VAL A 7 1.11 -8.77 2.26
N PHE A 8 0.44 -9.74 1.63
CA PHE A 8 0.19 -11.06 2.19
C PHE A 8 1.20 -12.09 1.67
N PRO A 9 1.47 -13.19 2.41
CA PRO A 9 2.30 -14.27 1.91
C PRO A 9 1.64 -14.91 0.68
N GLY A 10 2.35 -14.91 -0.45
CA GLY A 10 1.80 -15.42 -1.72
C GLY A 10 0.90 -14.43 -2.46
N SER A 11 0.85 -13.16 -2.04
CA SER A 11 0.30 -12.10 -2.89
C SER A 11 1.13 -11.97 -4.17
N ASN A 12 0.43 -11.74 -5.29
CA ASN A 12 1.05 -11.67 -6.61
C ASN A 12 1.06 -10.24 -7.17
N CYS A 13 0.00 -9.46 -6.91
CA CYS A 13 -0.23 -8.17 -7.56
C CYS A 13 0.09 -6.96 -6.66
N ASP A 14 0.59 -7.17 -5.45
CA ASP A 14 0.99 -6.11 -4.51
C ASP A 14 2.06 -5.19 -5.13
N ARG A 15 3.03 -5.75 -5.85
CA ARG A 15 4.03 -4.95 -6.57
C ARG A 15 3.42 -4.18 -7.75
N ASP A 16 2.52 -4.78 -8.51
CA ASP A 16 1.87 -4.13 -9.65
C ASP A 16 1.05 -2.92 -9.18
N ILE A 17 0.33 -3.06 -8.07
CA ILE A 17 -0.42 -1.97 -7.44
C ILE A 17 0.53 -0.86 -6.97
N TYR A 18 1.62 -1.20 -6.28
CA TYR A 18 2.61 -0.22 -5.82
C TYR A 18 3.21 0.59 -6.97
N GLU A 19 3.62 -0.08 -8.05
CA GLU A 19 4.20 0.56 -9.23
C GLU A 19 3.19 1.46 -9.93
N ALA A 20 1.94 1.01 -10.11
CA ALA A 20 0.88 1.82 -10.69
C ALA A 20 0.60 3.09 -9.87
N LEU A 21 0.53 2.97 -8.55
CA LEU A 21 0.32 4.12 -7.66
C LEU A 21 1.48 5.10 -7.72
N LYS A 22 2.72 4.60 -7.67
CA LYS A 22 3.91 5.44 -7.56
C LYS A 22 4.33 6.06 -8.88
N ASN A 23 4.39 5.27 -9.94
CA ASN A 23 5.00 5.67 -11.21
C ASN A 23 3.97 6.16 -12.22
N ASP A 24 2.81 5.50 -12.32
CA ASP A 24 1.78 5.91 -13.29
C ASP A 24 0.91 7.05 -12.75
N LEU A 25 0.57 6.99 -11.45
CA LEU A 25 -0.29 7.98 -10.80
C LEU A 25 0.47 9.03 -9.98
N GLY A 26 1.79 8.87 -9.81
CA GLY A 26 2.64 9.83 -9.10
C GLY A 26 2.29 10.00 -7.61
N GLN A 27 1.61 9.03 -7.00
CA GLN A 27 1.18 9.09 -5.61
C GLN A 27 2.28 8.59 -4.66
N GLU A 28 2.24 9.08 -3.42
CA GLU A 28 3.02 8.48 -2.35
C GLU A 28 2.42 7.11 -1.99
N ALA A 29 3.20 6.05 -2.13
CA ALA A 29 2.79 4.68 -1.82
C ALA A 29 3.83 3.98 -0.94
N GLU A 30 3.36 3.14 -0.01
CA GLU A 30 4.17 2.31 0.89
C GLU A 30 3.66 0.86 0.92
N MET A 31 4.58 -0.11 0.99
CA MET A 31 4.24 -1.52 1.14
C MET A 31 4.11 -1.87 2.62
N LEU A 32 2.98 -2.44 3.01
CA LEU A 32 2.63 -2.71 4.40
C LEU A 32 2.58 -4.21 4.67
N TRP A 33 3.34 -4.70 5.64
CA TRP A 33 3.28 -6.11 5.99
C TRP A 33 2.02 -6.45 6.80
N HIS A 34 1.25 -7.46 6.36
CA HIS A 34 -0.04 -7.80 6.97
C HIS A 34 0.01 -8.17 8.47
N LYS A 35 1.19 -8.50 9.04
CA LYS A 35 1.33 -8.81 10.48
C LYS A 35 1.74 -7.61 11.34
N ASN A 36 1.94 -6.43 10.75
CA ASN A 36 2.21 -5.24 11.55
C ASN A 36 0.94 -4.88 12.33
N ALA A 37 1.09 -4.51 13.61
CA ALA A 37 -0.03 -4.28 14.52
C ALA A 37 -0.78 -2.96 14.27
N GLY A 38 -0.31 -2.13 13.35
CA GLY A 38 -0.90 -0.83 13.06
C GLY A 38 -0.43 -0.25 11.73
N LEU A 39 -1.02 0.89 11.40
CA LEU A 39 -0.77 1.67 10.18
C LEU A 39 -0.04 2.97 10.56
N GLU A 40 1.19 2.83 11.06
CA GLU A 40 1.97 3.99 11.52
C GLU A 40 2.18 5.00 10.37
N GLY A 41 1.94 6.27 10.65
CA GLY A 41 2.07 7.33 9.64
C GLY A 41 0.91 7.41 8.63
N PHE A 42 -0.20 6.71 8.86
CA PHE A 42 -1.43 6.84 8.09
C PHE A 42 -2.53 7.55 8.90
N THR A 43 -3.39 8.27 8.20
CA THR A 43 -4.53 9.01 8.73
C THR A 43 -5.83 8.56 8.06
N THR A 44 -6.97 9.09 8.47
CA THR A 44 -8.28 8.78 7.86
C THR A 44 -8.46 9.38 6.47
N ASP A 45 -7.57 10.28 6.05
CA ASP A 45 -7.57 10.88 4.71
C ASP A 45 -6.70 10.08 3.71
N ASP A 46 -6.11 8.97 4.17
CA ASP A 46 -5.27 8.07 3.37
C ASP A 46 -6.02 6.82 2.92
N CYS A 47 -5.43 6.06 2.00
CA CYS A 47 -6.06 4.90 1.38
C CYS A 47 -5.24 3.61 1.60
N ILE A 48 -5.92 2.53 1.95
CA ILE A 48 -5.32 1.19 2.06
C ILE A 48 -5.86 0.30 0.95
N VAL A 49 -4.94 -0.35 0.23
CA VAL A 49 -5.25 -1.28 -0.86
C VAL A 49 -4.93 -2.70 -0.41
N LEU A 50 -5.90 -3.60 -0.59
CA LEU A 50 -5.77 -5.03 -0.35
C LEU A 50 -5.72 -5.76 -1.71
N PRO A 51 -4.57 -6.38 -2.09
CA PRO A 51 -4.42 -7.16 -3.31
C PRO A 51 -5.11 -8.52 -3.28
#